data_AF-A0A9W6UH90-F1
#
_entry.id   AF-A0A9W6UH90-F1
#
_cell.length_a   1.000
_cell.length_b   1.000
_cell.length_c   1.000
_cell.angle_alpha   90.00
_cell.angle_beta   90.00
_cell.angle_gamma   90.00
#
_symmetry.space_group_name_H-M   'P 1'
#
loop_
_entity.id
_entity.type
_entity.pdbx_description
1 polymer ?
#
loop_
_entity_poly.entity_id
_entity_poly.type
_entity_poly.pdbx_seq_one_letter_code
_entity_poly.pdbx_strand_id
1 'polypeptide(L)'
;MAQQNPPLQLPLPERLPRHRAEMSGALRTVTDLCPIGMTAQERRATRARLGSAVDAAPTKATGRREREAAAYDVHFGVERVGGDPGRVFLVGLFTAYCDLLDDVEACGSRLRAQRWRALLDGSTAVVGFAARTAPVTTVPTGPPPPPPVAPDGPAVLRRWHVGHRLFFVLVQALTVALSCLRSARGDGTGMRDALELAIVLNRASAASMHYAGDFSAAGYAEVVRPSMEPPFTAPGFSGLQGRDHRYLIRQFGGLHAVAAEIPGGADVYRRFTASVTDLHRAHSRVCARFGGDALPTSLRMRGDRPEQEGARSVEVLAVFAERRLSLLSRATGPDPSGR
;
A
#
# COMPACT_ATOMS: atom_id res chain seq x y z
N MET A 1 -15.30 -19.89 13.17
CA MET A 1 -14.12 -19.99 12.28
C MET A 1 -14.46 -19.28 10.97
N ALA A 2 -13.97 -18.07 10.77
CA ALA A 2 -14.30 -17.27 9.58
C ALA A 2 -13.64 -17.89 8.34
N GLN A 3 -14.38 -17.94 7.21
CA GLN A 3 -13.83 -18.28 5.90
C GLN A 3 -12.60 -17.41 5.64
N GLN A 4 -11.41 -18.01 5.71
CA GLN A 4 -10.19 -17.33 5.34
C GLN A 4 -10.24 -17.12 3.82
N ASN A 5 -10.28 -15.86 3.40
CA ASN A 5 -10.03 -15.51 2.00
C ASN A 5 -8.75 -16.22 1.53
N PRO A 6 -8.66 -16.63 0.26
CA PRO A 6 -7.42 -17.16 -0.28
C PRO A 6 -6.27 -16.17 -0.02
N PRO A 7 -5.04 -16.69 0.16
CA PRO A 7 -3.88 -15.85 0.41
C PRO A 7 -3.71 -14.83 -0.71
N LEU A 8 -3.35 -13.59 -0.35
CA LEU A 8 -2.97 -12.59 -1.33
C LEU A 8 -1.58 -12.91 -1.84
N GLN A 9 -1.50 -13.35 -3.09
CA GLN A 9 -0.23 -13.61 -3.74
C GLN A 9 0.41 -12.29 -4.17
N LEU A 10 1.64 -12.04 -3.71
CA LEU A 10 2.44 -10.87 -4.09
C LEU A 10 3.86 -11.28 -4.46
N PRO A 11 4.52 -10.58 -5.39
CA PRO A 11 5.95 -10.78 -5.59
C PRO A 11 6.72 -10.27 -4.37
N LEU A 12 7.99 -10.70 -4.28
CA LEU A 12 8.98 -9.98 -3.47
C LEU A 12 9.21 -8.58 -4.07
N PRO A 13 9.44 -7.54 -3.25
CA PRO A 13 9.61 -6.18 -3.76
C PRO A 13 10.82 -6.03 -4.71
N GLU A 14 11.86 -6.85 -4.55
CA GLU A 14 13.03 -6.87 -5.44
C GLU A 14 12.71 -7.38 -6.86
N ARG A 15 11.61 -8.14 -6.99
CA ARG A 15 11.12 -8.78 -8.21
C ARG A 15 9.95 -8.03 -8.83
N LEU A 16 9.64 -6.81 -8.39
CA LEU A 16 8.60 -5.99 -9.00
C LEU A 16 9.02 -5.49 -10.39
N PRO A 17 8.05 -5.23 -11.29
CA PRO A 17 8.31 -4.60 -12.58
C PRO A 17 9.11 -3.32 -12.46
N ARG A 18 10.12 -3.15 -13.32
CA ARG A 18 10.98 -1.94 -13.33
C ARG A 18 10.75 -1.05 -14.55
N HIS A 19 10.13 -1.61 -15.58
CA HIS A 19 9.76 -0.92 -16.80
C HIS A 19 8.26 -1.03 -17.06
N ARG A 20 7.68 0.03 -17.63
CA ARG A 20 6.26 0.05 -18.04
C ARG A 20 5.90 -1.13 -18.96
N ALA A 21 6.81 -1.51 -19.86
CA ALA A 21 6.60 -2.58 -20.83
C ALA A 21 6.36 -3.96 -20.18
N GLU A 22 6.98 -4.25 -19.03
CA GLU A 22 6.76 -5.48 -18.27
C GLU A 22 5.30 -5.56 -17.77
N MET A 23 4.73 -4.43 -17.36
CA MET A 23 3.31 -4.36 -17.02
C MET A 23 2.42 -4.44 -18.26
N SER A 24 2.76 -3.76 -19.35
CA SER A 24 1.96 -3.77 -20.58
C SER A 24 1.82 -5.19 -21.17
N GLY A 25 2.88 -6.00 -21.09
CA GLY A 25 2.87 -7.40 -21.50
C GLY A 25 1.91 -8.24 -20.67
N ALA A 26 2.02 -8.14 -19.35
CA ALA A 26 1.14 -8.84 -18.43
C ALA A 26 -0.32 -8.36 -18.53
N LEU A 27 -0.55 -7.06 -18.71
CA LEU A 27 -1.88 -6.47 -18.76
C LEU A 27 -2.76 -7.11 -19.85
N ARG A 28 -2.20 -7.42 -21.02
CA ARG A 28 -2.94 -8.13 -22.09
C ARG A 28 -3.52 -9.48 -21.65
N THR A 29 -2.94 -10.10 -20.62
CA THR A 29 -3.40 -11.39 -20.09
C THR A 29 -4.41 -11.25 -18.95
N VAL A 30 -4.60 -10.03 -18.40
CA VAL A 30 -5.40 -9.78 -17.20
C VAL A 30 -6.37 -8.59 -17.30
N THR A 31 -6.47 -7.89 -18.44
CA THR A 31 -7.29 -6.66 -18.53
C THR A 31 -8.78 -6.93 -18.35
N ASP A 32 -9.27 -8.06 -18.86
CA ASP A 32 -10.65 -8.53 -18.68
C ASP A 32 -11.00 -8.84 -17.20
N LEU A 33 -10.02 -8.69 -16.29
CA LEU A 33 -10.11 -9.04 -14.87
C LEU A 33 -10.15 -7.80 -13.95
N CYS A 34 -10.23 -6.58 -14.50
CA CYS A 34 -10.36 -5.36 -13.70
C CYS A 34 -11.69 -5.38 -12.91
N PRO A 35 -11.67 -5.37 -11.56
CA PRO A 35 -12.87 -5.67 -10.77
C PRO A 35 -13.85 -4.50 -10.64
N ILE A 36 -13.50 -3.32 -11.15
CA ILE A 36 -14.36 -2.13 -11.03
C ILE A 36 -15.59 -2.31 -11.90
N GLY A 37 -16.77 -2.19 -11.29
CA GLY A 37 -18.06 -2.37 -11.97
C GLY A 37 -18.53 -3.82 -12.08
N MET A 38 -17.70 -4.80 -11.65
CA MET A 38 -18.10 -6.20 -11.59
C MET A 38 -19.05 -6.48 -10.42
N THR A 39 -20.05 -7.32 -10.65
CA THR A 39 -20.90 -7.96 -9.64
C THR A 39 -20.09 -8.90 -8.74
N ALA A 40 -20.63 -9.27 -7.58
CA ALA A 40 -19.98 -10.25 -6.68
C ALA A 40 -19.75 -11.62 -7.36
N GLN A 41 -20.63 -12.04 -8.27
CA GLN A 41 -20.46 -13.28 -9.02
C GLN A 41 -19.29 -13.20 -10.01
N GLU A 42 -19.19 -12.10 -10.76
CA GLU A 42 -18.09 -11.85 -11.69
C GLU A 42 -16.75 -11.77 -10.93
N ARG A 43 -16.69 -11.09 -9.78
CA ARG A 43 -15.48 -11.04 -8.95
C ARG A 43 -15.04 -12.41 -8.44
N ARG A 44 -15.98 -13.30 -8.09
CA ARG A 44 -15.67 -14.69 -7.73
C ARG A 44 -15.08 -15.47 -8.90
N ALA A 45 -15.68 -15.36 -10.09
CA ALA A 45 -15.17 -15.99 -11.30
C ALA A 45 -13.78 -15.46 -11.69
N THR A 46 -13.59 -14.14 -11.60
CA THR A 46 -12.31 -13.47 -11.81
C THR A 46 -11.24 -13.99 -10.85
N ARG A 47 -11.52 -14.10 -9.54
CA ARG A 47 -10.57 -14.67 -8.57
C ARG A 47 -10.18 -16.11 -8.88
N ALA A 48 -11.13 -16.95 -9.32
CA ALA A 48 -10.82 -18.32 -9.73
C ALA A 48 -9.85 -18.35 -10.91
N ARG A 49 -10.05 -17.50 -11.92
CA ARG A 49 -9.15 -17.37 -13.09
C ARG A 49 -7.77 -16.84 -12.70
N LEU A 50 -7.73 -15.87 -11.77
CA LEU A 50 -6.49 -15.30 -11.24
C LEU A 50 -5.68 -16.33 -10.43
N GLY A 51 -6.33 -17.18 -9.63
CA GLY A 51 -5.66 -18.21 -8.83
C GLY A 51 -4.92 -19.27 -9.65
N SER A 52 -5.42 -19.60 -10.84
CA SER A 52 -4.72 -20.50 -11.79
C SER A 52 -3.55 -19.86 -12.53
N ALA A 53 -3.34 -18.55 -12.36
CA ALA A 53 -2.46 -17.77 -13.22
C ALA A 53 -1.03 -17.60 -12.68
N VAL A 54 -0.71 -18.12 -11.48
CA VAL A 54 0.57 -17.87 -10.82
C VAL A 54 1.21 -19.18 -10.38
N ASP A 55 2.43 -19.44 -10.86
CA ASP A 55 3.24 -20.58 -10.41
C ASP A 55 3.85 -20.27 -9.04
N ALA A 56 3.28 -20.87 -8.00
CA ALA A 56 3.76 -20.72 -6.64
C ALA A 56 5.04 -21.55 -6.43
N ALA A 57 6.18 -20.88 -6.35
CA ALA A 57 7.35 -21.42 -5.66
C ALA A 57 7.53 -20.64 -4.36
N PRO A 58 7.31 -21.25 -3.18
CA PRO A 58 7.46 -20.56 -1.91
C PRO A 58 8.92 -20.11 -1.73
N THR A 59 9.11 -18.84 -1.39
CA THR A 59 10.46 -18.33 -1.09
C THR A 59 10.79 -18.63 0.37
N LYS A 60 11.89 -19.37 0.64
CA LYS A 60 12.37 -19.59 2.01
C LYS A 60 13.01 -18.31 2.57
N ALA A 61 12.54 -17.87 3.74
CA ALA A 61 13.12 -16.74 4.45
C ALA A 61 14.41 -17.14 5.18
N THR A 62 15.53 -16.51 4.85
CA THR A 62 16.82 -16.70 5.52
C THR A 62 17.20 -15.43 6.29
N GLY A 63 17.55 -15.57 7.57
CA GLY A 63 17.88 -14.43 8.43
C GLY A 63 16.73 -13.93 9.33
N ARG A 64 17.06 -13.19 10.39
CA ARG A 64 16.08 -12.74 11.40
C ARG A 64 15.04 -11.78 10.81
N ARG A 65 15.48 -10.79 10.03
CA ARG A 65 14.60 -9.77 9.45
C ARG A 65 13.63 -10.34 8.42
N GLU A 66 14.06 -11.35 7.68
CA GLU A 66 13.29 -12.03 6.66
C GLU A 66 12.24 -12.92 7.32
N ARG A 67 12.57 -13.57 8.45
CA ARG A 67 11.60 -14.30 9.27
C ARG A 67 10.55 -13.38 9.89
N GLU A 68 10.96 -12.23 10.43
CA GLU A 68 10.01 -11.21 10.95
C GLU A 68 9.08 -10.69 9.83
N ALA A 69 9.63 -10.43 8.64
CA ALA A 69 8.81 -10.04 7.49
C ALA A 69 7.89 -11.17 6.99
N ALA A 70 8.31 -12.43 7.08
CA ALA A 70 7.47 -13.58 6.74
C ALA A 70 6.34 -13.76 7.75
N ALA A 71 6.60 -13.60 9.04
CA ALA A 71 5.55 -13.61 10.07
C ALA A 71 4.54 -12.46 9.87
N TYR A 72 5.03 -11.28 9.45
CA TYR A 72 4.19 -10.15 9.05
C TYR A 72 3.28 -10.49 7.86
N ASP A 73 3.84 -11.09 6.80
CA ASP A 73 3.06 -11.55 5.65
C ASP A 73 2.00 -12.59 6.06
N VAL A 74 2.36 -13.58 6.90
CA VAL A 74 1.46 -14.63 7.39
C VAL A 74 0.27 -14.04 8.16
N HIS A 75 0.50 -13.08 9.07
CA HIS A 75 -0.58 -12.46 9.83
C HIS A 75 -1.65 -11.83 8.91
N PHE A 76 -1.24 -11.17 7.83
CA PHE A 76 -2.15 -10.55 6.87
C PHE A 76 -2.62 -11.50 5.75
N GLY A 77 -2.23 -12.77 5.78
CA GLY A 77 -2.55 -13.75 4.75
C GLY A 77 -1.95 -13.39 3.39
N VAL A 78 -0.71 -12.93 3.36
CA VAL A 78 0.08 -12.66 2.15
C VAL A 78 1.01 -13.84 1.88
N GLU A 79 1.04 -14.30 0.63
CA GLU A 79 1.95 -15.33 0.17
C GLU A 79 2.92 -14.72 -0.85
N ARG A 80 4.23 -14.93 -0.65
CA ARG A 80 5.27 -14.44 -1.57
C ARG A 80 5.58 -15.48 -2.62
N VAL A 81 5.28 -15.15 -3.87
CA VAL A 81 5.40 -16.07 -5.01
C VAL A 81 6.38 -15.55 -6.06
N GLY A 82 6.91 -16.49 -6.86
CA GLY A 82 7.69 -16.19 -8.06
C GLY A 82 6.82 -16.13 -9.31
N GLY A 83 7.45 -16.10 -10.48
CA GLY A 83 6.79 -16.03 -11.78
C GLY A 83 7.06 -14.73 -12.52
N ASP A 84 6.27 -14.46 -13.56
CA ASP A 84 6.34 -13.21 -14.32
C ASP A 84 6.01 -11.99 -13.42
N PRO A 85 6.96 -11.06 -13.20
CA PRO A 85 6.79 -9.91 -12.31
C PRO A 85 5.52 -9.10 -12.56
N GLY A 86 5.24 -8.79 -13.84
CA GLY A 86 4.09 -7.99 -14.23
C GLY A 86 2.78 -8.70 -13.90
N ARG A 87 2.69 -9.99 -14.25
CA ARG A 87 1.50 -10.81 -14.03
C ARG A 87 1.21 -10.99 -12.55
N VAL A 88 2.19 -11.41 -11.75
CA VAL A 88 1.98 -11.61 -10.30
C VAL A 88 1.55 -10.31 -9.63
N PHE A 89 2.21 -9.19 -9.95
CA PHE A 89 1.85 -7.88 -9.41
C PHE A 89 0.40 -7.48 -9.77
N LEU A 90 0.00 -7.59 -11.04
CA LEU A 90 -1.35 -7.22 -11.47
C LEU A 90 -2.43 -8.17 -10.92
N VAL A 91 -2.13 -9.47 -10.81
CA VAL A 91 -3.03 -10.45 -10.16
C VAL A 91 -3.23 -10.09 -8.69
N GLY A 92 -2.16 -9.78 -7.95
CA GLY A 92 -2.25 -9.33 -6.56
C GLY A 92 -3.06 -8.04 -6.44
N LEU A 93 -2.86 -7.08 -7.34
CA LEU A 93 -3.63 -5.84 -7.39
C LEU A 93 -5.12 -6.11 -7.55
N PHE A 94 -5.54 -6.85 -8.58
CA PHE A 94 -6.96 -7.10 -8.82
C PHE A 94 -7.59 -7.97 -7.72
N THR A 95 -6.85 -8.91 -7.16
CA THR A 95 -7.32 -9.71 -6.01
C THR A 95 -7.60 -8.83 -4.80
N ALA A 96 -6.70 -7.91 -4.45
CA ALA A 96 -6.90 -7.00 -3.33
C ALA A 96 -8.10 -6.06 -3.53
N TYR A 97 -8.34 -5.61 -4.77
CA TYR A 97 -9.52 -4.82 -5.10
C TYR A 97 -10.82 -5.64 -5.09
N CYS A 98 -10.80 -6.91 -5.51
CA CYS A 98 -11.93 -7.81 -5.33
C CYS A 98 -12.29 -7.95 -3.84
N ASP A 99 -11.29 -8.18 -2.99
CA ASP A 99 -11.48 -8.29 -1.55
C ASP A 99 -12.07 -7.00 -0.95
N LEU A 100 -11.59 -5.83 -1.39
CA LEU A 100 -12.11 -4.51 -0.99
C LEU A 100 -13.60 -4.37 -1.34
N LEU A 101 -13.95 -4.66 -2.59
CA LEU A 101 -15.32 -4.51 -3.10
C LEU A 101 -16.27 -5.51 -2.42
N ASP A 102 -15.86 -6.76 -2.26
CA ASP A 102 -16.63 -7.78 -1.51
C ASP A 102 -16.81 -7.39 -0.04
N ASP A 103 -15.84 -6.72 0.56
CA ASP A 103 -15.90 -6.29 1.95
C ASP A 103 -16.81 -5.07 2.13
N VAL A 104 -16.75 -4.12 1.20
CA VAL A 104 -17.68 -2.98 1.16
C VAL A 104 -19.11 -3.40 0.86
N GLU A 105 -19.33 -4.33 -0.07
CA GLU A 105 -20.67 -4.83 -0.41
C GLU A 105 -21.31 -5.56 0.78
N ALA A 106 -20.53 -6.36 1.50
CA ALA A 106 -21.03 -7.12 2.65
C ALA A 106 -21.26 -6.27 3.91
N CYS A 107 -20.39 -5.29 4.18
CA CYS A 107 -20.37 -4.61 5.48
C CYS A 107 -20.58 -3.09 5.42
N GLY A 108 -20.61 -2.51 4.22
CA GLY A 108 -20.60 -1.06 4.01
C GLY A 108 -19.27 -0.39 4.38
N SER A 109 -19.25 0.95 4.36
CA SER A 109 -18.11 1.76 4.79
C SER A 109 -18.52 3.20 5.13
N ARG A 110 -17.82 3.84 6.07
CA ARG A 110 -17.94 5.29 6.38
C ARG A 110 -17.03 6.16 5.54
N LEU A 111 -16.34 5.60 4.54
CA LEU A 111 -15.51 6.40 3.65
C LEU A 111 -16.36 7.41 2.88
N ARG A 112 -15.94 8.67 2.94
CA ARG A 112 -16.53 9.73 2.12
C ARG A 112 -16.25 9.48 0.64
N ALA A 113 -17.14 9.97 -0.22
CA ALA A 113 -17.06 9.80 -1.68
C ALA A 113 -15.69 10.16 -2.28
N GLN A 114 -15.02 11.21 -1.79
CA GLN A 114 -13.68 11.58 -2.26
C GLN A 114 -12.62 10.50 -1.97
N ARG A 115 -12.64 9.90 -0.77
CA ARG A 115 -11.69 8.84 -0.41
C ARG A 115 -12.03 7.53 -1.11
N TRP A 116 -13.31 7.25 -1.26
CA TRP A 116 -13.77 6.11 -2.05
C TRP A 116 -13.27 6.19 -3.49
N ARG A 117 -13.41 7.37 -4.12
CA ARG A 117 -12.87 7.63 -5.45
C ARG A 117 -11.36 7.45 -5.50
N ALA A 118 -10.63 8.03 -4.55
CA ALA A 118 -9.17 7.88 -4.49
C ALA A 118 -8.72 6.41 -4.37
N LEU A 119 -9.50 5.54 -3.70
CA LEU A 119 -9.25 4.10 -3.69
C LEU A 119 -9.40 3.50 -5.09
N LEU A 120 -10.54 3.73 -5.75
CA LEU A 120 -10.82 3.16 -7.09
C LEU A 120 -9.89 3.70 -8.18
N ASP A 121 -9.46 4.96 -8.06
CA ASP A 121 -8.51 5.59 -8.97
C ASP A 121 -7.16 4.87 -8.96
N GLY A 122 -6.75 4.27 -7.83
CA GLY A 122 -5.47 3.57 -7.69
C GLY A 122 -5.27 2.44 -8.71
N SER A 123 -6.21 1.49 -8.79
CA SER A 123 -6.14 0.39 -9.76
C SER A 123 -6.30 0.89 -11.19
N THR A 124 -7.21 1.84 -11.42
CA THR A 124 -7.46 2.37 -12.77
C THR A 124 -6.25 3.12 -13.30
N ALA A 125 -5.53 3.86 -12.44
CA ALA A 125 -4.31 4.55 -12.81
C ALA A 125 -3.17 3.57 -13.15
N VAL A 126 -3.03 2.45 -12.43
CA VAL A 126 -2.05 1.40 -12.78
C VAL A 126 -2.35 0.81 -14.15
N VAL A 127 -3.62 0.47 -14.42
CA VAL A 127 -4.06 -0.05 -15.72
C VAL A 127 -3.81 0.97 -16.82
N GLY A 128 -4.22 2.22 -16.63
CA GLY A 128 -4.03 3.27 -17.64
C GLY A 128 -2.55 3.54 -17.93
N PHE A 129 -1.72 3.59 -16.88
CA PHE A 129 -0.27 3.74 -17.02
C PHE A 129 0.35 2.57 -17.80
N ALA A 130 -0.03 1.33 -17.48
CA ALA A 130 0.47 0.14 -18.17
C ALA A 130 -0.03 0.06 -19.63
N ALA A 131 -1.27 0.51 -19.91
CA ALA A 131 -1.84 0.54 -21.26
C ALA A 131 -1.39 1.73 -22.12
N ARG A 132 -0.68 2.71 -21.54
CA ARG A 132 -0.39 4.02 -22.17
C ARG A 132 -1.67 4.75 -22.61
N THR A 133 -2.76 4.55 -21.88
CA THR A 133 -3.98 5.32 -22.10
C THR A 133 -3.94 6.56 -21.23
N ALA A 134 -4.59 7.64 -21.69
CA ALA A 134 -4.76 8.83 -20.86
C ALA A 134 -5.36 8.42 -19.51
N PRO A 135 -4.97 9.07 -18.39
CA PRO A 135 -5.61 8.82 -17.10
C PRO A 135 -7.11 8.96 -17.31
N VAL A 136 -7.86 7.89 -17.01
CA VAL A 136 -9.31 7.91 -17.14
C VAL A 136 -9.82 8.89 -16.09
N THR A 137 -9.98 10.16 -16.46
CA THR A 137 -10.55 11.23 -15.60
C THR A 137 -12.03 11.01 -15.33
N THR A 138 -12.63 10.02 -16.00
CA THR A 138 -14.03 9.62 -15.93
C THR A 138 -14.14 8.13 -15.63
N VAL A 139 -13.48 7.63 -14.58
CA VAL A 139 -13.93 6.34 -14.04
C VAL A 139 -15.34 6.61 -13.51
N PRO A 140 -16.37 5.85 -13.91
CA PRO A 140 -17.69 5.98 -13.30
C PRO A 140 -17.46 5.90 -11.80
N THR A 141 -17.75 7.00 -11.10
CA THR A 141 -17.75 6.97 -9.66
C THR A 141 -18.84 5.99 -9.32
N GLY A 142 -18.46 4.76 -8.98
CA GLY A 142 -19.39 3.83 -8.36
C GLY A 142 -20.06 4.58 -7.22
N PRO A 143 -21.35 4.30 -6.95
CA PRO A 143 -22.05 4.96 -5.86
C PRO A 143 -21.20 4.89 -4.59
N PRO A 144 -21.27 5.92 -3.72
CA PRO A 144 -20.59 5.86 -2.44
C PRO A 144 -20.96 4.54 -1.74
N PRO A 145 -20.04 3.96 -0.96
CA PRO A 145 -20.30 2.71 -0.29
C PRO A 145 -21.56 2.84 0.58
N PRO A 146 -22.37 1.78 0.71
CA PRO A 146 -23.51 1.82 1.61
C PRO A 146 -23.02 2.11 3.04
N PRO A 147 -23.85 2.76 3.88
CA PRO A 147 -23.48 3.01 5.27
C PRO A 147 -23.14 1.69 5.96
N PRO A 148 -22.20 1.70 6.91
CA PRO A 148 -21.77 0.47 7.54
C PRO A 148 -22.93 -0.16 8.34
N VAL A 149 -23.09 -1.46 8.19
CA VAL A 149 -23.77 -2.27 9.21
C VAL A 149 -22.80 -2.36 10.38
N ALA A 150 -23.28 -2.24 11.63
CA ALA A 150 -22.41 -2.32 12.81
C ALA A 150 -21.59 -3.63 12.74
N PRO A 151 -20.27 -3.57 12.49
CA PRO A 151 -19.51 -4.77 12.22
C PRO A 151 -19.35 -5.57 13.51
N ASP A 152 -19.59 -6.88 13.44
CA ASP A 152 -19.23 -7.81 14.50
C ASP A 152 -17.70 -8.04 14.52
N GLY A 153 -17.22 -8.80 15.51
CA GLY A 153 -15.77 -9.05 15.67
C GLY A 153 -15.08 -9.58 14.40
N PRO A 154 -15.60 -10.64 13.75
CA PRO A 154 -15.04 -11.13 12.49
C PRO A 154 -14.98 -10.09 11.37
N ALA A 155 -16.01 -9.25 11.22
CA ALA A 155 -16.03 -8.18 10.21
C ALA A 155 -14.96 -7.10 10.49
N VAL A 156 -14.71 -6.78 11.77
CA VAL A 156 -13.64 -5.85 12.18
C VAL A 156 -12.25 -6.36 11.76
N LEU A 157 -11.93 -7.61 12.11
CA LEU A 157 -10.63 -8.19 11.75
C LEU A 157 -10.47 -8.32 10.22
N ARG A 158 -11.55 -8.69 9.52
CA ARG A 158 -11.55 -8.73 8.06
C ARG A 158 -11.26 -7.35 7.46
N ARG A 159 -11.92 -6.28 7.91
CA ARG A 159 -11.65 -4.91 7.44
C ARG A 159 -10.17 -4.56 7.63
N TRP A 160 -9.63 -4.87 8.81
CA TRP A 160 -8.22 -4.63 9.12
C TRP A 160 -7.31 -5.33 8.09
N HIS A 161 -7.56 -6.61 7.82
CA HIS A 161 -6.77 -7.40 6.86
C HIS A 161 -6.92 -6.91 5.42
N VAL A 162 -8.15 -6.69 4.95
CA VAL A 162 -8.43 -6.23 3.59
C VAL A 162 -7.79 -4.86 3.34
N GLY A 163 -7.92 -3.93 4.28
CA GLY A 163 -7.31 -2.61 4.16
C GLY A 163 -5.77 -2.65 4.11
N HIS A 164 -5.14 -3.49 4.93
CA HIS A 164 -3.68 -3.67 4.93
C HIS A 164 -3.19 -4.38 3.66
N ARG A 165 -3.88 -5.44 3.24
CA ARG A 165 -3.62 -6.14 1.96
C ARG A 165 -3.63 -5.16 0.80
N LEU A 166 -4.67 -4.33 0.69
CA LEU A 166 -4.74 -3.29 -0.33
C LEU A 166 -3.59 -2.28 -0.21
N PHE A 167 -3.28 -1.81 1.01
CA PHE A 167 -2.14 -0.93 1.23
C PHE A 167 -0.81 -1.54 0.77
N PHE A 168 -0.57 -2.84 1.00
CA PHE A 168 0.66 -3.50 0.54
C PHE A 168 0.79 -3.48 -0.97
N VAL A 169 -0.29 -3.80 -1.71
CA VAL A 169 -0.27 -3.72 -3.17
C VAL A 169 -0.06 -2.28 -3.65
N LEU A 170 -0.69 -1.29 -3.01
CA LEU A 170 -0.48 0.12 -3.37
C LEU A 170 0.96 0.59 -3.12
N VAL A 171 1.62 0.09 -2.07
CA VAL A 171 3.06 0.32 -1.81
C VAL A 171 3.92 -0.34 -2.90
N GLN A 172 3.57 -1.54 -3.36
CA GLN A 172 4.24 -2.18 -4.49
C GLN A 172 4.02 -1.41 -5.79
N ALA A 173 2.80 -0.95 -6.05
CA ALA A 173 2.47 -0.13 -7.21
C ALA A 173 3.27 1.19 -7.21
N LEU A 174 3.43 1.81 -6.03
CA LEU A 174 4.24 3.02 -5.88
C LEU A 174 5.72 2.73 -6.15
N THR A 175 6.22 1.58 -5.68
CA THR A 175 7.58 1.12 -5.98
C THR A 175 7.79 0.90 -7.49
N VAL A 176 6.81 0.32 -8.18
CA VAL A 176 6.82 0.13 -9.64
C VAL A 176 6.81 1.49 -10.35
N ALA A 177 5.97 2.43 -9.92
CA ALA A 177 5.92 3.78 -10.48
C ALA A 177 7.27 4.50 -10.35
N LEU A 178 7.91 4.45 -9.18
CA LEU A 178 9.22 5.05 -8.96
C LEU A 178 10.35 4.34 -9.74
N SER A 179 10.25 3.02 -9.93
CA SER A 179 11.18 2.28 -10.77
C SER A 179 11.03 2.68 -12.24
N CYS A 180 9.79 2.80 -12.72
CA CYS A 180 9.50 3.27 -14.08
C CYS A 180 9.96 4.71 -14.31
N LEU A 181 9.82 5.60 -13.32
CA LEU A 181 10.35 6.96 -13.37
C LEU A 181 11.86 6.96 -13.62
N ARG A 182 12.62 6.12 -12.90
CA ARG A 182 14.08 5.99 -13.08
C ARG A 182 14.44 5.39 -14.43
N SER A 183 13.69 4.39 -14.87
CA SER A 183 13.89 3.73 -16.16
C SER A 183 13.53 4.61 -17.36
N ALA A 184 12.69 5.63 -17.17
CA ALA A 184 12.26 6.55 -18.21
C ALA A 184 13.16 7.80 -18.36
N ARG A 185 14.33 7.85 -17.72
CA ARG A 185 15.24 9.00 -17.86
C ARG A 185 15.55 9.30 -19.33
N GLY A 186 15.43 10.57 -19.72
CA GLY A 186 15.50 11.01 -21.11
C GLY A 186 14.17 11.03 -21.86
N ASP A 187 13.13 10.35 -21.36
CA ASP A 187 11.74 10.44 -21.83
C ASP A 187 10.92 11.31 -20.86
N GLY A 188 10.90 12.62 -21.11
CA GLY A 188 10.23 13.58 -20.23
C GLY A 188 8.74 13.29 -20.00
N THR A 189 8.04 12.72 -20.99
CA THR A 189 6.63 12.33 -20.87
C THR A 189 6.50 11.09 -19.99
N GLY A 190 7.28 10.04 -20.26
CA GLY A 190 7.27 8.81 -19.46
C GLY A 190 7.64 9.05 -17.99
N MET A 191 8.60 9.94 -17.73
CA MET A 191 8.96 10.36 -16.37
C MET A 191 7.80 11.09 -15.67
N ARG A 192 7.16 12.05 -16.36
CA ARG A 192 6.02 12.79 -15.81
C ARG A 192 4.87 11.86 -15.48
N ASP A 193 4.49 10.97 -16.39
CA ASP A 193 3.42 9.98 -16.17
C ASP A 193 3.69 9.11 -14.95
N ALA A 194 4.94 8.66 -14.76
CA ALA A 194 5.31 7.79 -13.64
C ALA A 194 5.19 8.52 -12.31
N LEU A 195 5.53 9.80 -12.26
CA LEU A 195 5.40 10.62 -11.07
C LEU A 195 3.94 11.00 -10.78
N GLU A 196 3.13 11.24 -11.80
CA GLU A 196 1.67 11.43 -11.65
C GLU A 196 0.98 10.16 -11.14
N LEU A 197 1.36 8.99 -11.66
CA LEU A 197 0.91 7.71 -11.11
C LEU A 197 1.26 7.58 -9.62
N ALA A 198 2.49 7.92 -9.25
CA ALA A 198 2.93 7.89 -7.85
C ALA A 198 2.08 8.81 -6.94
N ILE A 199 1.66 9.99 -7.42
CA ILE A 199 0.75 10.89 -6.70
C ILE A 199 -0.61 10.24 -6.46
N VAL A 200 -1.21 9.63 -7.49
CA VAL A 200 -2.51 8.94 -7.37
C VAL A 200 -2.40 7.78 -6.37
N LEU A 201 -1.32 7.00 -6.44
CA LEU A 201 -1.09 5.86 -5.55
C LEU A 201 -0.87 6.27 -4.09
N ASN A 202 -0.23 7.41 -3.83
CA ASN A 202 -0.13 7.95 -2.47
C ASN A 202 -1.53 8.34 -1.92
N ARG A 203 -2.39 8.93 -2.75
CA ARG A 203 -3.77 9.27 -2.37
C ARG A 203 -4.61 8.01 -2.11
N ALA A 204 -4.50 7.01 -2.97
CA ALA A 204 -5.14 5.71 -2.78
C ALA A 204 -4.66 5.04 -1.48
N SER A 205 -3.35 5.09 -1.21
CA SER A 205 -2.74 4.55 0.02
C SER A 205 -3.24 5.27 1.27
N ALA A 206 -3.43 6.60 1.21
CA ALA A 206 -3.99 7.36 2.32
C ALA A 206 -5.46 6.97 2.56
N ALA A 207 -6.21 6.74 1.49
CA ALA A 207 -7.59 6.28 1.59
C ALA A 207 -7.68 4.82 2.10
N SER A 208 -6.74 3.95 1.77
CA SER A 208 -6.72 2.57 2.27
C SER A 208 -6.40 2.50 3.77
N MET A 209 -5.57 3.41 4.28
CA MET A 209 -5.36 3.57 5.73
C MET A 209 -6.67 3.95 6.44
N HIS A 210 -7.42 4.90 5.89
CA HIS A 210 -8.72 5.26 6.45
C HIS A 210 -9.73 4.12 6.39
N TYR A 211 -9.71 3.34 5.31
CA TYR A 211 -10.52 2.14 5.16
C TYR A 211 -10.17 1.07 6.19
N ALA A 212 -8.88 0.79 6.36
CA ALA A 212 -8.38 -0.21 7.30
C ALA A 212 -8.77 0.09 8.76
N GLY A 213 -9.00 1.36 9.11
CA GLY A 213 -9.48 1.79 10.42
C GLY A 213 -10.98 2.11 10.48
N ASP A 214 -11.77 1.66 9.50
CA ASP A 214 -13.19 1.99 9.40
C ASP A 214 -14.09 1.12 10.30
N PHE A 215 -13.81 1.14 11.60
CA PHE A 215 -14.56 0.47 12.67
C PHE A 215 -14.36 1.16 14.03
N SER A 216 -15.02 0.72 15.10
CA SER A 216 -14.96 1.38 16.41
C SER A 216 -13.60 1.21 17.11
N ALA A 217 -13.26 2.11 18.03
CA ALA A 217 -12.06 1.94 18.87
C ALA A 217 -12.16 0.70 19.78
N ALA A 218 -13.37 0.36 20.23
CA ALA A 218 -13.63 -0.90 20.95
C ALA A 218 -13.28 -2.12 20.10
N GLY A 219 -13.71 -2.17 18.82
CA GLY A 219 -13.34 -3.25 17.91
C GLY A 219 -11.83 -3.35 17.69
N TYR A 220 -11.11 -2.22 17.69
CA TYR A 220 -9.64 -2.26 17.67
C TYR A 220 -9.09 -2.92 18.94
N ALA A 221 -9.51 -2.47 20.12
CA ALA A 221 -8.99 -2.95 21.40
C ALA A 221 -9.36 -4.42 21.69
N GLU A 222 -10.55 -4.86 21.30
CA GLU A 222 -11.09 -6.17 21.63
C GLU A 222 -10.74 -7.24 20.59
N VAL A 223 -10.51 -6.85 19.33
CA VAL A 223 -10.35 -7.80 18.22
C VAL A 223 -9.00 -7.63 17.53
N VAL A 224 -8.70 -6.43 17.02
CA VAL A 224 -7.51 -6.20 16.20
C VAL A 224 -6.24 -6.28 17.04
N ARG A 225 -6.19 -5.57 18.17
CA ARG A 225 -5.00 -5.51 19.00
C ARG A 225 -4.59 -6.89 19.55
N PRO A 226 -5.50 -7.71 20.13
CA PRO A 226 -5.15 -9.05 20.58
C PRO A 226 -4.65 -9.96 19.45
N SER A 227 -5.17 -9.80 18.22
CA SER A 227 -4.70 -10.58 17.06
C SER A 227 -3.25 -10.28 16.65
N MET A 228 -2.71 -9.13 17.08
CA MET A 228 -1.33 -8.69 16.83
C MET A 228 -0.41 -8.90 18.03
N GLU A 229 -0.84 -9.65 19.04
CA GLU A 229 -0.06 -9.99 20.24
C GLU A 229 0.11 -11.53 20.36
N PRO A 230 1.07 -12.00 21.19
CA PRO A 230 1.17 -13.43 21.49
C PRO A 230 -0.16 -14.00 22.03
N PRO A 231 -0.54 -15.23 21.65
CA PRO A 231 0.24 -16.22 20.90
C PRO A 231 0.12 -16.09 19.36
N PHE A 232 -0.66 -15.14 18.85
CA PHE A 232 -0.94 -15.03 17.41
C PHE A 232 0.23 -14.47 16.62
N THR A 233 1.03 -13.59 17.24
CA THR A 233 2.25 -13.03 16.66
C THR A 233 3.39 -13.05 17.67
N ALA A 234 4.62 -12.91 17.18
CA ALA A 234 5.78 -12.74 18.05
C ALA A 234 5.75 -11.36 18.75
N PRO A 235 6.34 -11.23 19.96
CA PRO A 235 6.51 -9.94 20.60
C PRO A 235 7.20 -8.91 19.68
N GLY A 236 6.73 -7.66 19.72
CA GLY A 236 7.27 -6.57 18.88
C GLY A 236 6.70 -6.52 17.45
N PHE A 237 5.61 -7.26 17.17
CA PHE A 237 4.90 -7.19 15.90
C PHE A 237 4.52 -5.74 15.56
N SER A 238 4.99 -5.23 14.42
CA SER A 238 4.72 -3.85 14.03
C SER A 238 4.85 -3.64 12.53
N GLY A 239 4.26 -2.55 12.03
CA GLY A 239 4.37 -2.15 10.62
C GLY A 239 5.80 -1.90 10.11
N LEU A 240 6.80 -1.84 11.00
CA LEU A 240 8.22 -1.73 10.62
C LEU A 240 8.78 -3.01 10.01
N GLN A 241 8.12 -4.15 10.25
CA GLN A 241 8.52 -5.45 9.69
C GLN A 241 8.14 -5.59 8.21
N GLY A 242 7.24 -4.76 7.71
CA GLY A 242 6.80 -4.76 6.31
C GLY A 242 7.95 -4.59 5.33
N ARG A 243 8.20 -5.62 4.49
CA ARG A 243 9.28 -5.62 3.49
C ARG A 243 9.05 -4.61 2.37
N ASP A 244 7.81 -4.50 1.88
CA ASP A 244 7.47 -3.63 0.74
C ASP A 244 7.70 -2.17 1.10
N HIS A 245 7.26 -1.75 2.28
CA HIS A 245 7.46 -0.38 2.76
C HIS A 245 8.95 -0.07 2.95
N ARG A 246 9.75 -0.98 3.52
CA ARG A 246 11.21 -0.78 3.62
C ARG A 246 11.87 -0.62 2.26
N TYR A 247 11.46 -1.41 1.27
CA TYR A 247 11.97 -1.32 -0.09
C TYR A 247 11.56 0.02 -0.74
N LEU A 248 10.30 0.44 -0.60
CA LEU A 248 9.80 1.73 -1.07
C LEU A 248 10.63 2.90 -0.52
N ILE A 249 10.91 2.95 0.78
CA ILE A 249 11.67 4.08 1.37
C ILE A 249 13.08 4.18 0.78
N ARG A 250 13.72 3.06 0.41
CA ARG A 250 15.02 3.11 -0.29
C ARG A 250 14.91 3.77 -1.66
N GLN A 251 13.75 3.71 -2.31
CA GLN A 251 13.53 4.35 -3.60
C GLN A 251 13.43 5.88 -3.50
N PHE A 252 13.22 6.46 -2.32
CA PHE A 252 13.10 7.91 -2.14
C PHE A 252 14.42 8.65 -2.35
N GLY A 253 15.56 8.00 -2.05
CA GLY A 253 16.88 8.61 -2.19
C GLY A 253 17.16 9.07 -3.62
N GLY A 254 17.49 10.35 -3.78
CA GLY A 254 17.85 10.94 -5.08
C GLY A 254 16.67 11.16 -6.04
N LEU A 255 15.42 10.98 -5.61
CA LEU A 255 14.24 11.25 -6.46
C LEU A 255 14.17 12.71 -6.91
N HIS A 256 14.59 13.66 -6.06
CA HIS A 256 14.67 15.07 -6.44
C HIS A 256 15.51 15.28 -7.70
N ALA A 257 16.68 14.63 -7.79
CA ALA A 257 17.57 14.78 -8.93
C ALA A 257 16.93 14.22 -10.21
N VAL A 258 16.30 13.05 -10.11
CA VAL A 258 15.58 12.44 -11.24
C VAL A 258 14.39 13.32 -11.67
N ALA A 259 13.63 13.87 -10.73
CA ALA A 259 12.49 14.72 -11.04
C ALA A 259 12.89 16.08 -11.66
N ALA A 260 14.10 16.57 -11.38
CA ALA A 260 14.63 17.80 -11.97
C ALA A 260 14.92 17.67 -13.47
N GLU A 261 15.07 16.44 -13.99
CA GLU A 261 15.23 16.17 -15.43
C GLU A 261 13.91 16.27 -16.20
N ILE A 262 12.77 16.29 -15.51
CA ILE A 262 11.47 16.47 -16.14
C ILE A 262 11.33 17.95 -16.54
N PRO A 263 11.04 18.28 -17.81
CA PRO A 263 10.73 19.65 -18.20
C PRO A 263 9.55 20.20 -17.37
N GLY A 264 9.78 21.30 -16.65
CA GLY A 264 8.79 21.85 -15.70
C GLY A 264 8.51 20.94 -14.48
N GLY A 265 9.42 20.04 -14.14
CA GLY A 265 9.26 18.98 -13.14
C GLY A 265 9.03 19.45 -11.70
N ALA A 266 9.35 20.70 -11.39
CA ALA A 266 9.25 21.25 -10.04
C ALA A 266 7.82 21.18 -9.47
N ASP A 267 6.79 21.45 -10.29
CA ASP A 267 5.40 21.39 -9.84
C ASP A 267 4.97 19.95 -9.51
N VAL A 268 5.19 19.01 -10.42
CA VAL A 268 4.79 17.61 -10.23
C VAL A 268 5.56 16.98 -9.07
N TYR A 269 6.84 17.34 -8.86
CA TYR A 269 7.62 16.88 -7.71
C TYR A 269 7.11 17.45 -6.37
N ARG A 270 6.70 18.71 -6.35
CA ARG A 270 6.06 19.33 -5.18
C ARG A 270 4.74 18.63 -4.85
N ARG A 271 3.90 18.34 -5.87
CA ARG A 271 2.65 17.58 -5.70
C ARG A 271 2.90 16.16 -5.19
N PHE A 272 3.94 15.50 -5.68
CA PHE A 272 4.38 14.20 -5.15
C PHE A 272 4.76 14.29 -3.67
N THR A 273 5.63 15.23 -3.30
CA THR A 273 6.06 15.41 -1.89
C THR A 273 4.88 15.74 -0.97
N ALA A 274 3.93 16.56 -1.42
CA ALA A 274 2.70 16.84 -0.69
C ALA A 274 1.86 15.56 -0.50
N SER A 275 1.74 14.72 -1.53
CA SER A 275 0.98 13.45 -1.43
C SER A 275 1.60 12.45 -0.44
N VAL A 276 2.94 12.40 -0.33
CA VAL A 276 3.65 11.61 0.70
C VAL A 276 3.35 12.14 2.10
N THR A 277 3.34 13.48 2.25
CA THR A 277 2.99 14.13 3.52
C THR A 277 1.56 13.80 3.94
N ASP A 278 0.61 13.83 3.00
CA ASP A 278 -0.80 13.49 3.27
C ASP A 278 -0.98 12.03 3.64
N LEU A 279 -0.23 11.11 3.02
CA LEU A 279 -0.20 9.70 3.41
C LEU A 279 0.29 9.52 4.86
N HIS A 280 1.37 10.21 5.26
CA HIS A 280 1.84 10.16 6.65
C HIS A 280 0.80 10.71 7.63
N ARG A 281 0.15 11.83 7.30
CA ARG A 281 -0.95 12.40 8.10
C ARG A 281 -2.13 11.43 8.23
N ALA A 282 -2.49 10.73 7.16
CA ALA A 282 -3.56 9.73 7.19
C ALA A 282 -3.21 8.58 8.16
N HIS A 283 -1.98 8.06 8.10
CA HIS A 283 -1.50 7.04 9.02
C HIS A 283 -1.54 7.52 10.48
N SER A 284 -0.98 8.70 10.78
CA SER A 284 -1.00 9.26 12.15
C SER A 284 -2.42 9.44 12.69
N ARG A 285 -3.37 9.88 11.85
CA ARG A 285 -4.79 10.03 12.25
C ARG A 285 -5.45 8.70 12.60
N VAL A 286 -5.15 7.63 11.85
CA VAL A 286 -5.66 6.29 12.16
C VAL A 286 -5.08 5.80 13.48
N CYS A 287 -3.78 6.01 13.72
CA CYS A 287 -3.16 5.66 15.00
C CYS A 287 -3.75 6.45 16.17
N ALA A 288 -3.97 7.76 16.03
CA ALA A 288 -4.59 8.59 17.06
C ALA A 288 -6.00 8.11 17.42
N ARG A 289 -6.82 7.75 16.40
CA ARG A 289 -8.17 7.21 16.62
C ARG A 289 -8.21 5.98 17.52
N PHE A 290 -7.13 5.21 17.57
CA PHE A 290 -7.01 4.00 18.36
C PHE A 290 -6.15 4.18 19.64
N GLY A 291 -6.06 5.40 20.16
CA GLY A 291 -5.38 5.72 21.41
C GLY A 291 -3.86 5.90 21.28
N GLY A 292 -3.36 6.06 20.06
CA GLY A 292 -1.94 6.27 19.76
C GLY A 292 -1.36 7.61 20.27
N ASP A 293 -2.20 8.52 20.72
CA ASP A 293 -1.90 9.85 21.28
C ASP A 293 -2.13 9.94 22.80
N ALA A 294 -2.86 9.00 23.40
CA ALA A 294 -3.22 9.03 24.82
C ALA A 294 -2.35 8.11 25.69
N LEU A 295 -1.88 6.99 25.15
CA LEU A 295 -1.10 5.99 25.89
C LEU A 295 0.22 5.68 25.16
N PRO A 296 1.32 5.34 25.87
CA PRO A 296 2.52 4.77 25.28
C PRO A 296 2.20 3.38 24.73
N THR A 297 1.55 3.35 23.57
CA THR A 297 1.00 2.17 22.88
C THR A 297 1.93 1.65 21.80
N SER A 298 3.18 2.16 21.76
CA SER A 298 4.17 1.77 20.77
C SER A 298 4.17 0.25 20.62
N LEU A 299 3.84 -0.22 19.42
CA LEU A 299 3.92 -1.64 19.04
C LEU A 299 5.34 -2.20 19.18
N ARG A 300 6.34 -1.33 19.45
CA ARG A 300 7.57 -1.75 20.12
C ARG A 300 7.27 -2.00 21.59
N MET A 301 6.77 -3.19 21.91
CA MET A 301 6.80 -3.67 23.29
C MET A 301 8.26 -3.63 23.79
N ARG A 302 8.43 -3.18 25.04
CA ARG A 302 9.65 -3.22 25.89
C ARG A 302 10.73 -4.16 25.34
N GLY A 303 11.86 -3.63 24.86
CA GLY A 303 13.02 -4.48 24.61
C GLY A 303 14.12 -3.91 23.71
N ASP A 304 13.79 -3.19 22.63
CA ASP A 304 14.82 -2.94 21.60
C ASP A 304 15.56 -1.60 21.73
N ARG A 305 15.01 -0.58 22.42
CA ARG A 305 15.69 0.68 22.75
C ARG A 305 15.06 1.35 23.99
N PRO A 306 15.75 1.39 25.16
CA PRO A 306 15.19 2.00 26.38
C PRO A 306 14.88 3.50 26.24
N GLU A 307 15.56 4.21 25.33
CA GLU A 307 15.36 5.65 25.08
C GLU A 307 14.00 6.02 24.45
N GLN A 308 13.21 5.03 24.00
CA GLN A 308 11.88 5.24 23.42
C GLN A 308 10.74 4.68 24.29
N GLU A 309 11.05 4.25 25.52
CA GLU A 309 10.04 3.88 26.51
C GLU A 309 9.22 5.12 26.91
N GLY A 310 7.94 5.15 26.56
CA GLY A 310 7.02 6.23 26.91
C GLY A 310 6.59 7.15 25.75
N ALA A 311 7.21 7.04 24.57
CA ALA A 311 6.83 7.85 23.41
C ALA A 311 5.46 7.43 22.85
N ARG A 312 4.61 8.41 22.51
CA ARG A 312 3.30 8.15 21.90
C ARG A 312 3.49 7.67 20.46
N SER A 313 2.62 6.77 20.00
CA SER A 313 2.70 6.20 18.64
C SER A 313 2.68 7.30 17.57
N VAL A 314 1.90 8.37 17.77
CA VAL A 314 1.83 9.51 16.86
C VAL A 314 3.14 10.32 16.78
N GLU A 315 3.89 10.43 17.88
CA GLU A 315 5.18 11.13 17.94
C GLU A 315 6.26 10.34 17.21
N VAL A 316 6.30 9.02 17.42
CA VAL A 316 7.19 8.11 16.69
C VAL A 316 6.92 8.18 15.18
N LEU A 317 5.66 8.24 14.78
CA LEU A 317 5.28 8.40 13.38
C LEU A 317 5.69 9.76 12.80
N ALA A 318 5.61 10.85 13.59
CA ALA A 318 6.07 12.17 13.17
C ALA A 318 7.58 12.16 12.87
N VAL A 319 8.40 11.59 13.78
CA VAL A 319 9.85 11.45 13.57
C VAL A 319 10.16 10.62 12.32
N PHE A 320 9.42 9.53 12.09
CA PHE A 320 9.59 8.75 10.86
C PHE A 320 9.17 9.51 9.61
N ALA A 321 8.08 10.30 9.67
CA ALA A 321 7.64 11.12 8.55
C ALA A 321 8.70 12.18 8.20
N GLU A 322 9.24 12.89 9.18
CA GLU A 322 10.31 13.89 8.99
C GLU A 322 11.54 13.27 8.32
N ARG A 323 12.04 12.15 8.86
CA ARG A 323 13.19 11.43 8.27
C ARG A 323 12.96 10.94 6.85
N ARG A 324 11.72 10.62 6.47
CA ARG A 324 11.38 10.17 5.12
C ARG A 324 11.24 11.35 4.17
N LEU A 325 10.62 12.43 4.62
CA LEU A 325 10.51 13.67 3.86
C LEU A 325 11.89 14.30 3.63
N SER A 326 12.82 14.17 4.57
CA SER A 326 14.21 14.63 4.36
C SER A 326 14.94 13.86 3.26
N LEU A 327 14.57 12.61 2.96
CA LEU A 327 15.11 11.86 1.81
C LEU A 327 14.62 12.41 0.46
N LEU A 328 13.47 13.11 0.47
CA LEU A 328 12.87 13.74 -0.71
C LEU A 328 13.33 15.18 -0.90
N SER A 329 13.82 15.83 0.15
CA SER A 329 14.45 17.13 0.07
C SER A 329 15.83 17.02 -0.59
N ARG A 330 16.29 18.11 -1.23
CA ARG A 330 17.70 18.23 -1.64
C ARG A 330 18.57 17.90 -0.43
N ALA A 331 19.52 16.98 -0.57
CA ALA A 331 20.59 16.85 0.40
C ALA A 331 21.37 18.18 0.38
N THR A 332 21.00 19.11 1.26
CA THR A 332 21.83 20.27 1.59
C THR A 332 22.96 19.75 2.47
N GLY A 333 23.93 19.07 1.85
CA GLY A 333 25.27 19.01 2.40
C GLY A 333 25.97 20.34 2.06
N PRO A 334 26.66 20.98 3.00
CA PRO A 334 27.48 22.14 2.66
C PRO A 334 28.54 21.73 1.64
N ASP A 335 28.67 22.55 0.61
CA ASP A 335 29.79 22.52 -0.33
C ASP A 335 31.11 22.66 0.46
N PRO A 336 32.04 21.69 0.39
CA PRO A 336 33.33 21.81 1.07
C PRO A 336 34.30 22.77 0.36
N SER A 337 33.89 23.48 -0.69
CA SER A 337 34.72 24.52 -1.33
C SER A 337 34.32 25.93 -0.84
N GLY A 338 34.76 26.26 0.38
CA GLY A 338 34.37 27.52 1.02
C GLY A 338 35.30 28.04 2.10
N ARG A 339 36.62 27.81 1.98
CA ARG A 339 37.76 28.63 2.43
C ARG A 339 39.03 27.78 2.53
#